data_AF-A0A8C9V333-F1
#
_entry.id   AF-A0A8C9V333-F1
#
_cell.length_a   1.000
_cell.length_b   1.000
_cell.length_c   1.000
_cell.angle_alpha   90.00
_cell.angle_beta   90.00
_cell.angle_gamma   90.00
#
_symmetry.space_group_name_H-M   'P 1'
#
loop_
_entity.id
_entity.type
_entity.pdbx_description
1 polymer ?
#
loop_
_entity_poly.entity_id
_entity_poly.type
_entity_poly.pdbx_seq_one_letter_code
_entity_poly.pdbx_strand_id
1 'polypeptide(L)'
;MAHEEGPGEDVPTEIEEYLTEFDSSVDAVNAMVKTLVSVSRNELLGKLDPLEQAKLDLMSAYALNSLYWTYLVTQGVNPKEHGVKQELERIRTYMNKVREITDRKKAARLDKEAAARFLRSALWEADEEKVQPESKRKKCS
;
A
#
# COMPACT_ATOMS: atom_id res chain seq x y z
N MET A 1 -19.97 54.33 5.64
CA MET A 1 -20.93 53.42 6.28
C MET A 1 -20.13 52.50 7.15
N ALA A 2 -20.20 52.70 8.46
CA ALA A 2 -19.56 51.83 9.43
C ALA A 2 -20.30 50.48 9.40
N HIS A 3 -19.58 49.38 9.19
CA HIS A 3 -20.08 48.07 9.53
C HIS A 3 -20.10 48.01 11.06
N GLU A 4 -21.29 48.10 11.65
CA GLU A 4 -21.48 47.75 13.05
C GLU A 4 -21.25 46.24 13.16
N GLU A 5 -20.15 45.85 13.82
CA GLU A 5 -19.98 44.50 14.34
C GLU A 5 -21.08 44.31 15.40
N GLY A 6 -22.10 43.53 15.04
CA GLY A 6 -23.11 43.06 15.99
C GLY A 6 -22.44 42.29 17.13
N PRO A 7 -23.08 42.22 18.32
CA PRO A 7 -22.53 41.51 19.46
C PRO A 7 -22.23 40.09 19.00
N GLY A 8 -20.97 39.68 19.11
CA GLY A 8 -20.52 38.36 18.69
C GLY A 8 -21.47 37.32 19.26
N GLU A 9 -22.10 36.53 18.38
CA GLU A 9 -22.73 35.29 18.80
C GLU A 9 -21.60 34.45 19.38
N ASP A 10 -21.47 34.47 20.71
CA ASP A 10 -20.54 33.60 21.41
C ASP A 10 -20.83 32.17 20.96
N VAL A 11 -19.78 31.52 20.48
CA VAL A 11 -19.82 30.15 20.03
C VAL A 11 -20.44 29.30 21.14
N PRO A 12 -21.42 28.41 20.86
CA PRO A 12 -22.03 27.60 21.90
C PRO A 12 -20.97 26.82 22.69
N THR A 13 -21.02 26.92 24.03
CA THR A 13 -20.05 26.30 24.93
C THR A 13 -19.93 24.78 24.73
N GLU A 14 -20.99 24.12 24.25
CA GLU A 14 -21.02 22.69 23.95
C GLU A 14 -20.07 22.29 22.81
N ILE A 15 -19.66 23.24 21.96
CA ILE A 15 -18.76 22.99 20.82
C ILE A 15 -17.38 23.63 20.94
N GLU A 16 -17.16 24.48 21.95
CA GLU A 16 -15.88 25.17 22.17
C GLU A 16 -14.70 24.20 22.29
N GLU A 17 -14.87 23.10 23.02
CA GLU A 17 -13.82 22.09 23.20
C GLU A 17 -13.48 21.39 21.86
N TYR A 18 -14.51 20.99 21.10
CA TYR A 18 -14.32 20.36 19.78
C TYR A 18 -13.65 21.31 18.79
N LEU A 19 -13.96 22.60 18.83
CA LEU A 19 -13.33 23.61 17.97
C LEU A 19 -11.87 23.84 18.34
N THR A 20 -11.57 23.91 19.64
CA THR A 20 -10.20 24.07 20.13
C THR A 20 -9.33 22.85 19.77
N GLU A 21 -9.87 21.64 19.91
CA GLU A 21 -9.20 20.41 19.52
C GLU A 21 -9.01 20.32 17.99
N PHE A 22 -10.02 20.72 17.22
CA PHE A 22 -9.94 20.76 15.77
C PHE A 22 -8.88 21.76 15.29
N ASP A 23 -8.86 22.97 15.84
CA ASP A 23 -7.86 24.00 15.51
C ASP A 23 -6.44 23.52 15.81
N SER A 24 -6.23 22.96 17.01
CA SER A 24 -4.95 22.35 17.40
C SER A 24 -4.52 21.23 16.45
N SER A 25 -5.47 20.39 16.01
CA SER A 25 -5.22 19.30 15.07
C SER A 25 -4.86 19.83 13.67
N VAL A 26 -5.54 20.89 13.21
CA VAL A 26 -5.25 21.54 11.93
C VAL A 26 -3.86 22.18 11.96
N ASP A 27 -3.47 22.83 13.06
CA ASP A 27 -2.15 23.41 13.24
C ASP A 27 -1.03 22.37 13.21
N ALA A 28 -1.23 21.23 13.88
CA ALA A 28 -0.29 20.12 13.83
C ALA A 28 -0.11 19.59 12.39
N VAL A 29 -1.21 19.43 11.65
CA VAL A 29 -1.16 19.00 10.24
C VAL A 29 -0.48 20.05 9.37
N ASN A 30 -0.77 21.33 9.56
CA ASN A 30 -0.15 22.44 8.84
C ASN A 30 1.36 22.47 9.05
N ALA A 31 1.83 22.27 10.29
CA ALA A 31 3.25 22.16 10.60
C ALA A 31 3.93 21.00 9.83
N MET A 32 3.32 19.81 9.85
CA MET A 32 3.84 18.64 9.12
C MET A 32 3.87 18.89 7.61
N VAL A 33 2.80 19.46 7.05
CA VAL A 33 2.72 19.76 5.61
C VAL A 33 3.77 20.78 5.22
N LYS A 34 3.98 21.84 6.01
CA LYS A 34 5.05 22.84 5.78
C LYS A 34 6.44 22.19 5.73
N THR A 35 6.72 21.25 6.62
CA THR A 35 7.99 20.50 6.60
C THR A 35 8.11 19.62 5.35
N LEU A 36 7.03 18.99 4.90
CA LEU A 36 7.05 18.14 3.71
C LEU A 36 7.26 18.95 2.42
N VAL A 37 6.61 20.11 2.29
CA VAL A 37 6.70 20.94 1.08
C VAL A 37 7.96 21.82 1.03
N SER A 38 8.67 22.00 2.15
CA SER A 38 9.95 22.74 2.18
C SER A 38 11.09 21.95 1.53
N VAL A 39 10.94 20.63 1.39
CA VAL A 39 11.91 19.76 0.71
C VAL A 39 11.58 19.66 -0.77
N SER A 40 12.58 19.80 -1.64
CA SER A 40 12.41 19.61 -3.08
C SER A 40 11.97 18.17 -3.38
N ARG A 41 10.81 18.02 -4.03
CA ARG A 41 10.28 16.70 -4.42
C ARG A 41 11.26 15.94 -5.30
N ASN A 42 11.90 16.61 -6.26
CA ASN A 42 12.87 15.98 -7.16
C ASN A 42 14.10 15.46 -6.38
N GLU A 43 14.54 16.21 -5.38
CA GLU A 43 15.65 15.80 -4.53
C GLU A 43 15.29 14.63 -3.63
N LEU A 44 14.05 14.58 -3.14
CA LEU A 44 13.54 13.48 -2.33
C LEU A 44 13.36 12.21 -3.17
N LEU A 45 12.72 12.30 -4.35
CA LEU A 45 12.51 11.17 -5.25
C LEU A 45 13.83 10.57 -5.75
N GLY A 46 14.85 11.41 -6.00
CA GLY A 46 16.18 10.94 -6.42
C GLY A 46 16.90 10.08 -5.38
N LYS A 47 16.50 10.12 -4.11
CA LYS A 47 17.09 9.35 -3.00
C LYS A 47 16.33 8.05 -2.69
N LEU A 48 15.16 7.84 -3.30
CA LEU A 48 14.25 6.74 -2.99
C LEU A 48 14.23 5.70 -4.10
N ASP A 49 14.07 4.43 -3.73
CA ASP A 49 13.83 3.38 -4.72
C ASP A 49 12.43 3.54 -5.36
N PRO A 50 12.16 2.95 -6.54
CA PRO A 50 10.86 3.13 -7.21
C PRO A 50 9.64 2.72 -6.38
N LEU A 51 9.78 1.75 -5.48
CA LEU A 51 8.71 1.30 -4.60
C LEU A 51 8.48 2.27 -3.44
N GLU A 52 9.55 2.86 -2.91
CA GLU A 52 9.50 3.93 -1.91
C GLU A 52 8.90 5.22 -2.49
N GLN A 53 9.26 5.57 -3.72
CA GLN A 53 8.64 6.69 -4.46
C GLN A 53 7.13 6.48 -4.61
N ALA A 54 6.71 5.29 -5.05
CA ALA A 54 5.28 4.96 -5.18
C ALA A 54 4.53 5.04 -3.84
N LYS A 55 5.16 4.62 -2.73
CA LYS A 55 4.57 4.77 -1.39
C LYS A 55 4.41 6.24 -1.01
N LEU A 56 5.46 7.04 -1.21
CA LEU A 56 5.42 8.47 -0.91
C LEU A 56 4.31 9.17 -1.70
N ASP A 57 4.24 8.93 -3.01
CA ASP A 57 3.24 9.52 -3.89
C ASP A 57 1.81 9.16 -3.47
N LEU A 58 1.58 7.89 -3.13
CA LEU A 58 0.27 7.42 -2.64
C LEU A 58 -0.10 8.03 -1.29
N MET A 59 0.86 8.16 -0.36
CA MET A 59 0.63 8.80 0.93
C MET A 59 0.32 10.28 0.76
N SER A 60 1.03 10.99 -0.13
CA SER A 60 0.73 12.39 -0.45
C SER A 60 -0.67 12.55 -1.07
N ALA A 61 -1.04 11.69 -2.02
CA ALA A 61 -2.37 11.70 -2.62
C ALA A 61 -3.47 11.41 -1.59
N TYR A 62 -3.25 10.45 -0.70
CA TYR A 62 -4.17 10.12 0.40
C TYR A 62 -4.35 11.29 1.37
N ALA A 63 -3.25 11.92 1.79
CA ALA A 63 -3.29 13.06 2.70
C ALA A 63 -4.07 14.24 2.08
N LEU A 64 -3.78 14.59 0.82
CA LEU A 64 -4.49 15.67 0.11
C LEU A 64 -5.99 15.40 -0.02
N ASN A 65 -6.38 14.19 -0.40
CA ASN A 65 -7.80 13.82 -0.51
C ASN A 65 -8.50 13.76 0.85
N SER A 66 -7.80 13.36 1.90
CA SER A 66 -8.33 13.34 3.27
C SER A 66 -8.55 14.76 3.80
N LEU A 67 -7.61 15.68 3.55
CA LEU A 67 -7.78 17.10 3.89
C LEU A 67 -8.96 17.72 3.13
N TYR A 68 -9.08 17.39 1.84
CA TYR A 68 -10.20 17.86 1.04
C TYR A 68 -11.54 17.27 1.50
N TRP A 69 -11.57 16.01 1.95
CA TRP A 69 -12.74 15.42 2.59
C TRP A 69 -13.15 16.22 3.84
N THR A 70 -12.20 16.53 4.73
CA THR A 70 -12.46 17.35 5.92
C THR A 70 -12.98 18.73 5.54
N TYR A 71 -12.39 19.37 4.51
CA TYR A 71 -12.89 20.65 4.00
C TYR A 71 -14.35 20.56 3.53
N LEU A 72 -14.75 19.52 2.79
CA LEU A 72 -16.13 19.35 2.38
C LEU A 72 -17.08 19.24 3.59
N VAL A 73 -16.67 18.50 4.63
CA VAL A 73 -17.43 18.40 5.88
C VAL A 73 -17.62 19.77 6.53
N THR A 74 -16.59 20.63 6.57
CA THR A 74 -16.71 21.98 7.15
C THR A 74 -17.59 22.92 6.30
N GLN A 75 -17.72 22.66 5.01
CA GLN A 75 -18.66 23.38 4.14
C GLN A 75 -20.10 22.81 4.19
N GLY A 76 -20.36 21.81 5.04
CA GLY A 76 -21.67 21.15 5.13
C GLY A 76 -21.99 20.25 3.92
N VAL A 77 -21.00 19.94 3.08
CA VAL A 77 -21.16 19.07 1.91
C VAL A 77 -20.86 17.63 2.32
N ASN A 78 -21.78 16.70 2.04
CA ASN A 78 -21.58 15.28 2.30
C ASN A 78 -20.49 14.71 1.36
N PRO A 79 -19.30 14.35 1.86
CA PRO A 79 -18.21 13.93 0.97
C PRO A 79 -18.45 12.55 0.34
N LYS A 80 -19.39 11.76 0.89
CA LYS A 80 -19.78 10.45 0.34
C LYS A 80 -20.50 10.57 -1.00
N GLU A 81 -21.12 11.72 -1.25
CA GLU A 81 -21.81 12.06 -2.50
C GLU A 81 -20.89 12.84 -3.47
N HIS A 82 -19.70 13.22 -3.01
CA HIS A 82 -18.69 13.93 -3.80
C HIS A 82 -17.71 12.96 -4.47
N GLY A 83 -17.09 13.39 -5.58
CA GLY A 83 -16.10 12.60 -6.33
C GLY A 83 -14.86 12.18 -5.51
N VAL A 84 -14.59 12.86 -4.38
CA VAL A 84 -13.46 12.55 -3.49
C VAL A 84 -13.52 11.12 -2.95
N LYS A 85 -14.72 10.55 -2.78
CA LYS A 85 -14.87 9.14 -2.38
C LYS A 85 -14.25 8.20 -3.41
N GLN A 86 -14.46 8.46 -4.70
CA GLN A 86 -13.91 7.63 -5.77
C GLN A 86 -12.38 7.75 -5.84
N GLU A 87 -11.86 8.95 -5.57
CA GLU A 87 -10.41 9.21 -5.48
C GLU A 87 -9.78 8.42 -4.33
N LEU A 88 -10.40 8.39 -3.15
CA LEU A 88 -9.92 7.60 -2.01
C LEU A 88 -9.95 6.09 -2.30
N GLU A 89 -10.99 5.57 -2.95
CA GLU A 89 -11.04 4.16 -3.36
C GLU A 89 -9.99 3.82 -4.42
N ARG A 90 -9.73 4.74 -5.35
CA ARG A 90 -8.65 4.60 -6.33
C ARG A 90 -7.29 4.51 -5.62
N ILE A 91 -7.01 5.42 -4.70
CA ILE A 91 -5.77 5.42 -3.91
C ILE A 91 -5.61 4.11 -3.14
N ARG A 92 -6.68 3.66 -2.45
CA ARG A 92 -6.69 2.38 -1.72
C ARG A 92 -6.35 1.19 -2.62
N THR A 93 -6.89 1.18 -3.82
CA THR A 93 -6.60 0.15 -4.83
C THR A 93 -5.10 0.13 -5.18
N TYR A 94 -4.48 1.29 -5.39
CA TYR A 94 -3.04 1.37 -5.68
C TYR A 94 -2.17 1.05 -4.46
N MET A 95 -2.57 1.43 -3.25
CA MET A 95 -1.87 1.02 -2.02
C MET A 95 -1.86 -0.50 -1.87
N ASN A 96 -2.97 -1.19 -2.17
CA ASN A 96 -3.02 -2.65 -2.18
C ASN A 96 -2.06 -3.26 -3.20
N LYS A 97 -1.97 -2.68 -4.41
CA LYS A 97 -0.99 -3.12 -5.43
C LYS A 97 0.45 -2.98 -4.95
N VAL A 98 0.78 -1.84 -4.33
CA VAL A 98 2.12 -1.61 -3.76
C VAL A 98 2.42 -2.61 -2.64
N ARG A 99 1.43 -2.92 -1.79
CA ARG A 99 1.55 -3.96 -0.76
C ARG A 99 1.82 -5.34 -1.37
N GLU A 100 1.03 -5.76 -2.35
CA GLU A 100 1.22 -7.05 -3.04
C GLU A 100 2.58 -7.17 -3.73
N ILE A 101 3.09 -6.09 -4.34
CA ILE A 101 4.43 -6.07 -4.93
C ILE A 101 5.50 -6.21 -3.82
N THR A 102 5.32 -5.49 -2.71
CA THR A 102 6.23 -5.56 -1.56
C THR A 102 6.26 -6.97 -0.98
N ASP A 103 5.11 -7.62 -0.82
CA ASP A 103 4.99 -8.95 -0.25
C ASP A 103 5.57 -10.01 -1.19
N ARG A 104 5.32 -9.91 -2.50
CA ARG A 104 5.97 -10.76 -3.52
C ARG A 104 7.48 -10.63 -3.52
N LYS A 105 8.03 -9.44 -3.24
CA LYS A 105 9.49 -9.22 -3.12
C LYS A 105 10.07 -9.93 -1.89
N LYS A 106 9.28 -10.09 -0.82
CA LYS A 106 9.66 -10.78 0.43
C LYS A 106 9.39 -12.29 0.41
N ALA A 107 8.53 -12.77 -0.48
CA ALA A 107 8.15 -14.18 -0.55
C ALA A 107 9.35 -15.08 -0.90
N ALA A 108 9.42 -16.25 -0.25
CA ALA A 108 10.41 -17.27 -0.57
C ALA A 108 10.26 -17.70 -2.03
N ARG A 109 11.36 -17.67 -2.78
CA ARG A 109 11.39 -18.11 -4.18
C ARG A 109 11.72 -19.60 -4.21
N LEU A 110 10.96 -20.38 -4.95
CA LEU A 110 11.29 -21.77 -5.23
C LEU A 110 12.58 -21.80 -6.07
N ASP A 111 13.57 -22.54 -5.58
CA ASP A 111 14.75 -22.88 -6.37
C ASP A 111 14.33 -23.90 -7.44
N LYS A 112 14.14 -23.39 -8.66
CA LYS A 112 13.73 -24.19 -9.82
C LYS A 112 14.74 -25.29 -10.13
N GLU A 113 16.02 -25.04 -9.85
CA GLU A 113 17.08 -26.02 -10.10
C GLU A 113 17.02 -27.15 -9.05
N ALA A 114 16.83 -26.80 -7.78
CA ALA A 114 16.61 -27.80 -6.72
C ALA A 114 15.34 -28.63 -6.96
N ALA A 115 14.24 -27.99 -7.35
CA ALA A 115 13.00 -28.68 -7.71
C ALA A 115 13.20 -29.63 -8.92
N ALA A 116 13.96 -29.21 -9.93
CA ALA A 116 14.30 -30.06 -11.07
C ALA A 116 15.21 -31.24 -10.68
N ARG A 117 16.13 -31.05 -9.72
CA ARG A 117 16.94 -32.15 -9.16
C ARG A 117 16.07 -33.17 -8.42
N PHE A 118 15.13 -32.72 -7.60
CA PHE A 118 14.20 -33.61 -6.90
C PHE A 118 13.30 -34.39 -7.86
N LEU A 119 12.81 -33.76 -8.93
CA LEU A 119 12.04 -34.43 -9.97
C LEU A 119 12.88 -35.47 -10.70
N ARG A 120 14.13 -35.14 -11.08
CA ARG A 120 15.02 -36.10 -11.75
C ARG A 120 15.37 -37.28 -10.84
N SER A 121 15.66 -37.05 -9.56
CA SER A 121 15.94 -38.15 -8.63
C SER A 121 14.72 -39.01 -8.36
N ALA A 122 13.52 -38.43 -8.28
CA ALA A 122 12.27 -39.16 -8.06
C ALA A 122 11.83 -39.98 -9.30
N LEU A 123 12.23 -39.56 -10.51
CA LEU A 123 11.95 -40.27 -11.76
C LEU A 123 13.04 -41.29 -12.13
N TRP A 124 14.16 -41.34 -11.40
CA TRP A 124 15.33 -42.17 -11.74
C TRP A 124 15.24 -43.63 -11.27
N GLU A 125 14.18 -44.05 -10.57
CA GLU A 125 14.01 -45.45 -10.12
C GLU A 125 12.85 -46.17 -10.84
N ALA A 126 12.92 -46.29 -12.17
CA ALA A 126 11.96 -47.10 -12.93
C ALA A 126 12.55 -47.86 -14.14
N ASP A 127 13.84 -48.21 -14.13
CA ASP A 127 14.44 -49.02 -15.21
C ASP A 127 15.37 -50.16 -14.76
N GLU A 128 15.45 -50.50 -13.47
CA GLU A 128 16.25 -51.65 -12.98
C GLU A 128 15.41 -52.83 -12.44
N GLU A 129 14.17 -52.97 -12.91
CA GLU A 129 13.39 -54.18 -12.64
C GLU A 129 12.70 -54.70 -13.91
N LYS A 130 13.51 -55.24 -14.84
CA LYS A 130 13.17 -56.29 -15.81
C LYS A 130 14.32 -56.51 -16.79
N VAL A 131 15.18 -57.51 -16.55
CA VAL A 131 15.57 -58.57 -17.52
C VAL A 131 16.36 -59.62 -16.74
N GLN A 132 15.71 -60.71 -16.32
CA GLN A 132 16.40 -62.01 -16.17
C GLN A 132 16.17 -62.80 -17.46
N PRO A 133 17.21 -63.22 -18.21
CA PRO A 133 17.04 -64.20 -19.28
C PRO A 133 17.33 -65.60 -18.73
N GLU A 134 16.30 -66.45 -18.73
CA GLU A 134 16.41 -67.90 -18.68
C GLU A 134 17.33 -68.40 -19.83
N SER A 135 18.29 -69.30 -19.55
CA SER A 135 18.82 -70.20 -20.58
C SER A 135 19.23 -71.59 -20.08
N LYS A 136 18.29 -72.52 -20.31
CA LYS A 136 18.38 -73.93 -20.71
C LYS A 136 19.71 -74.73 -20.53
N ARG A 137 19.58 -75.78 -19.69
CA ARG A 137 20.10 -77.17 -19.81
C ARG A 137 21.12 -77.48 -20.92
N LYS A 138 22.26 -78.04 -20.53
CA LYS A 138 22.98 -79.08 -21.30
C LYS A 138 23.42 -80.23 -20.38
N LYS A 139 22.88 -81.43 -20.64
CA LYS A 139 23.45 -82.72 -20.22
C LYS A 139 24.72 -82.98 -21.04
N CYS A 140 25.74 -83.59 -20.43
CA CYS A 140 26.70 -84.40 -21.17
C CYS A 140 27.06 -85.65 -20.35
N SER A 141 27.53 -86.65 -21.10
CA SER A 141 27.52 -88.10 -20.87
C SER A 141 28.47 -88.60 -19.79
#